data_AF-A0A7W0LYA8-F1
#
_entry.id   AF-A0A7W0LYA8-F1
#
_cell.length_a   1.000
_cell.length_b   1.000
_cell.length_c   1.000
_cell.angle_alpha   90.00
_cell.angle_beta   90.00
_cell.angle_gamma   90.00
#
_symmetry.space_group_name_H-M   'P 1'
#
loop_
_entity.id
_entity.type
_entity.pdbx_description
1 polymer ?
#
loop_
_entity_poly.entity_id
_entity_poly.type
_entity_poly.pdbx_seq_one_letter_code
_entity_poly.pdbx_strand_id
1 'polypeptide(L)'
;MDITRRGNYESGADYVLEYGELRFTFNERDFTERVEQAAVKLGFVDGVLGEDEREDLVNLTVNGEVTDAHSDLGEHIVECWYELHGPSDRSLVHWLRRLVFRGAWLDQRVMEGELEIVFNEDTHSFGYAQPDRDFEPIELSPEPSWKRVAYRR
;
A
#
# COMPACT_ATOMS: atom_id res chain seq x y z
N MET A 1 -3.30 -34.07 -2.32
CA MET A 1 -3.08 -32.91 -1.44
C MET A 1 -3.76 -31.76 -2.12
N ASP A 2 -4.90 -31.34 -1.56
CA ASP A 2 -5.66 -30.22 -2.09
C ASP A 2 -4.79 -28.98 -1.91
N ILE A 3 -4.38 -28.38 -3.03
CA ILE A 3 -3.65 -27.12 -3.03
C ILE A 3 -4.73 -26.11 -2.64
N THR A 4 -4.95 -25.93 -1.34
CA THR A 4 -5.91 -24.98 -0.79
C THR A 4 -5.76 -23.70 -1.59
N ARG A 5 -6.79 -23.34 -2.36
CA ARG A 5 -6.88 -22.05 -3.04
C ARG A 5 -6.57 -21.01 -1.98
N ARG A 6 -5.37 -20.44 -2.01
CA ARG A 6 -5.01 -19.29 -1.16
C ARG A 6 -6.12 -18.27 -1.36
N GLY A 7 -6.77 -17.88 -0.26
CA GLY A 7 -7.87 -16.92 -0.34
C GLY A 7 -7.34 -15.62 -0.90
N ASN A 8 -8.12 -15.00 -1.79
CA ASN A 8 -7.90 -13.60 -2.10
C ASN A 8 -8.37 -12.76 -0.93
N TYR A 9 -7.65 -11.68 -0.62
CA TYR A 9 -8.13 -10.70 0.34
C TYR A 9 -9.41 -10.03 -0.18
N GLU A 10 -10.41 -9.93 0.69
CA GLU A 10 -11.70 -9.31 0.40
C GLU A 10 -12.16 -8.47 1.61
N SER A 11 -12.27 -7.16 1.42
CA SER A 11 -12.94 -6.26 2.39
C SER A 11 -14.18 -5.57 1.81
N GLY A 12 -14.40 -5.67 0.49
CA GLY A 12 -15.53 -5.08 -0.23
C GLY A 12 -15.36 -5.19 -1.75
N ALA A 13 -16.10 -4.38 -2.51
CA ALA A 13 -16.18 -4.48 -3.98
C ALA A 13 -15.98 -3.14 -4.73
N ASP A 14 -15.58 -2.08 -4.03
CA ASP A 14 -15.42 -0.74 -4.62
C ASP A 14 -14.14 -0.63 -5.45
N TYR A 15 -13.05 -1.28 -5.00
CA TYR A 15 -11.77 -1.29 -5.70
C TYR A 15 -11.24 -2.71 -5.90
N VAL A 16 -10.49 -2.92 -6.99
CA VAL A 16 -9.86 -4.20 -7.33
C VAL A 16 -8.39 -3.97 -7.64
N LEU A 17 -7.50 -4.75 -7.02
CA LEU A 17 -6.08 -4.82 -7.40
C LEU A 17 -5.70 -6.23 -7.80
N GLU A 18 -4.99 -6.33 -8.91
CA GLU A 18 -4.47 -7.58 -9.45
C GLU A 18 -2.95 -7.57 -9.43
N TYR A 19 -2.35 -8.67 -8.97
CA TYR A 19 -0.91 -8.88 -8.98
C TYR A 19 -0.60 -10.34 -9.33
N GLY A 20 -0.14 -10.57 -10.55
CA GLY A 20 0.03 -11.91 -11.08
C GLY A 20 -1.33 -12.63 -11.19
N GLU A 21 -1.49 -13.73 -10.46
CA GLU A 21 -2.73 -14.54 -10.45
C GLU A 21 -3.69 -14.16 -9.30
N LEU A 22 -3.27 -13.27 -8.40
CA LEU A 22 -4.05 -12.86 -7.25
C LEU A 22 -4.89 -11.63 -7.59
N ARG A 23 -6.13 -11.61 -7.09
CA ARG A 23 -7.09 -10.53 -7.30
C ARG A 23 -7.76 -10.18 -5.98
N PHE A 24 -7.40 -9.04 -5.41
CA PHE A 24 -7.94 -8.58 -4.13
C PHE A 24 -8.99 -7.51 -4.33
N THR A 25 -10.00 -7.51 -3.49
CA THR A 25 -11.11 -6.56 -3.56
C THR A 25 -11.25 -5.81 -2.25
N PHE A 26 -11.53 -4.52 -2.34
CA PHE A 26 -11.51 -3.60 -1.21
C PHE A 26 -12.81 -2.81 -1.15
N ASN A 27 -13.30 -2.54 0.05
CA ASN A 27 -14.23 -1.43 0.22
C ASN A 27 -13.49 -0.09 0.16
N GLU A 28 -14.24 0.99 -0.04
CA GLU A 28 -13.67 2.33 -0.22
C GLU A 28 -12.79 2.79 0.95
N ARG A 29 -13.26 2.57 2.17
CA ARG A 29 -12.55 2.99 3.38
C ARG A 29 -11.21 2.27 3.53
N ASP A 30 -11.23 0.95 3.42
CA ASP A 30 -10.02 0.12 3.55
C ASP A 30 -9.00 0.43 2.46
N PHE A 31 -9.44 0.60 1.21
CA PHE A 31 -8.55 0.98 0.13
C PHE A 31 -7.88 2.34 0.37
N THR A 32 -8.67 3.35 0.74
CA THR A 32 -8.20 4.71 1.03
C THR A 32 -7.19 4.72 2.17
N GLU A 33 -7.51 4.08 3.29
CA GLU A 33 -6.61 3.99 4.45
C GLU A 33 -5.28 3.31 4.06
N ARG A 34 -5.32 2.24 3.27
CA ARG A 34 -4.10 1.55 2.80
C ARG A 34 -3.26 2.39 1.85
N VAL A 35 -3.91 3.14 0.95
CA VAL A 35 -3.22 4.04 0.01
C VAL A 35 -2.52 5.17 0.77
N GLU A 36 -3.19 5.79 1.74
CA GLU A 36 -2.59 6.82 2.60
C GLU A 36 -1.40 6.25 3.38
N GLN A 37 -1.55 5.09 4.03
CA GLN A 37 -0.44 4.44 4.74
C GLN A 37 0.72 4.08 3.83
N ALA A 38 0.46 3.65 2.59
CA ALA A 38 1.50 3.39 1.61
C ALA A 38 2.26 4.69 1.25
N ALA A 39 1.56 5.80 1.03
CA ALA A 39 2.19 7.09 0.74
C ALA A 39 3.04 7.61 1.91
N VAL A 40 2.57 7.45 3.15
CA VAL A 40 3.33 7.76 4.36
C VAL A 40 4.60 6.91 4.44
N LYS A 41 4.46 5.59 4.22
CA LYS A 41 5.58 4.65 4.27
C LYS A 41 6.66 4.94 3.21
N LEU A 42 6.25 5.40 2.03
CA LEU A 42 7.16 5.85 0.97
C LEU A 42 7.78 7.23 1.26
N GLY A 43 7.30 7.94 2.29
CA GLY A 43 7.70 9.30 2.61
C GLY A 43 7.31 10.30 1.52
N PHE A 44 6.23 10.02 0.79
CA PHE A 44 5.65 10.96 -0.17
C PHE A 44 4.73 11.97 0.52
N VAL A 45 4.07 11.57 1.61
CA VAL A 45 3.28 12.45 2.49
C VAL A 45 3.73 12.27 3.93
N ASP A 46 3.72 13.35 4.72
CA ASP A 46 4.29 13.36 6.08
C ASP A 46 3.25 13.13 7.20
N GLY A 47 1.96 12.99 6.88
CA GLY A 47 0.92 12.84 7.89
C GLY A 47 -0.48 12.61 7.34
N VAL A 48 -1.48 12.88 8.19
CA VAL A 48 -2.89 12.64 7.90
C VAL A 48 -3.40 13.58 6.81
N LEU A 49 -3.95 12.99 5.75
CA LEU A 49 -4.54 13.69 4.61
C LEU A 49 -5.99 14.09 4.88
N GLY A 50 -6.41 15.20 4.26
CA GLY A 50 -7.80 15.61 4.14
C GLY A 50 -8.57 14.71 3.19
N GLU A 51 -9.88 14.94 3.07
CA GLU A 51 -10.76 14.14 2.21
C GLU A 51 -10.39 14.29 0.72
N ASP A 52 -10.31 15.53 0.22
CA ASP A 52 -9.95 15.81 -1.18
C ASP A 52 -8.54 15.31 -1.54
N GLU A 53 -7.58 15.43 -0.61
CA GLU A 53 -6.22 14.91 -0.80
C GLU A 53 -6.19 13.38 -0.87
N ARG A 54 -7.00 12.70 -0.03
CA ARG A 54 -7.14 11.24 -0.10
C ARG A 54 -7.76 10.83 -1.43
N GLU A 55 -8.77 11.55 -1.89
CA GLU A 55 -9.41 11.30 -3.18
C GLU A 55 -8.41 11.41 -4.32
N ASP A 56 -7.60 12.48 -4.38
CA ASP A 56 -6.56 12.64 -5.39
C ASP A 56 -5.51 11.51 -5.33
N LEU A 57 -5.11 11.09 -4.13
CA LEU A 57 -4.13 10.00 -3.96
C LEU A 57 -4.70 8.62 -4.35
N VAL A 58 -5.98 8.38 -4.07
CA VAL A 58 -6.71 7.19 -4.50
C VAL A 58 -6.87 7.18 -6.02
N ASN A 59 -7.27 8.31 -6.62
CA ASN A 59 -7.38 8.49 -8.06
C ASN A 59 -6.04 8.24 -8.75
N LEU A 60 -4.94 8.79 -8.22
CA LEU A 60 -3.58 8.49 -8.69
C LEU A 60 -3.29 6.99 -8.64
N THR A 61 -3.64 6.32 -7.54
CA THR A 61 -3.34 4.90 -7.35
C THR A 61 -4.17 4.04 -8.31
N VAL A 62 -5.43 4.36 -8.57
CA VAL A 62 -6.34 3.57 -9.42
C VAL A 62 -6.08 3.85 -10.90
N ASN A 63 -6.08 5.11 -11.29
CA ASN A 63 -5.99 5.52 -12.69
C ASN A 63 -4.55 5.59 -13.18
N GLY A 64 -3.59 5.74 -12.26
CA GLY A 64 -2.18 5.91 -12.57
C GLY A 64 -1.82 7.35 -12.91
N GLU A 65 -2.74 8.30 -12.79
CA GLU A 65 -2.56 9.73 -13.02
C GLU A 65 -3.62 10.52 -12.25
N VAL A 66 -3.38 11.83 -12.06
CA VAL A 66 -4.37 12.81 -11.57
C VAL A 66 -4.65 13.78 -12.71
N THR A 67 -5.86 13.76 -13.25
CA THR A 67 -6.24 14.60 -14.41
C THR A 67 -6.96 15.88 -14.02
N ASP A 68 -7.71 15.83 -12.92
CA ASP A 68 -8.43 16.97 -12.33
C ASP A 68 -8.07 16.96 -10.85
N ALA A 69 -7.21 17.89 -10.45
CA ALA A 69 -6.73 17.96 -9.07
C ALA A 69 -7.81 18.63 -8.21
N HIS A 70 -8.22 17.95 -7.14
CA HIS A 70 -9.24 18.47 -6.22
C HIS A 70 -8.62 19.10 -4.97
N SER A 71 -7.30 18.98 -4.81
CA SER A 71 -6.54 19.46 -3.65
C SER A 71 -5.13 19.94 -4.01
N ASP A 72 -4.49 20.64 -3.06
CA ASP A 72 -3.08 21.03 -3.13
C ASP A 72 -2.14 19.81 -3.34
N LEU A 73 -2.50 18.62 -2.83
CA LEU A 73 -1.76 17.39 -3.09
C LEU A 73 -1.88 16.96 -4.56
N GLY A 74 -3.08 17.03 -5.13
CA GLY A 74 -3.32 16.76 -6.55
C GLY A 74 -2.52 17.70 -7.44
N GLU A 75 -2.52 19.00 -7.14
CA GLU A 75 -1.72 20.00 -7.84
C GLU A 75 -0.22 19.68 -7.73
N HIS A 76 0.28 19.37 -6.53
CA HIS A 76 1.66 18.97 -6.31
C HIS A 76 2.07 17.72 -7.11
N ILE A 77 1.18 16.72 -7.21
CA ILE A 77 1.41 15.51 -8.02
C ILE A 77 1.59 15.87 -9.49
N VAL A 78 0.73 16.75 -10.01
CA VAL A 78 0.80 17.22 -11.40
C VAL A 78 2.08 18.01 -11.65
N GLU A 79 2.46 18.91 -10.75
CA GLU A 79 3.70 19.70 -10.84
C GLU A 79 4.96 18.82 -10.82
N CYS A 80 4.98 17.79 -9.95
CA CYS A 80 6.12 16.88 -9.78
C CYS A 80 6.06 15.65 -10.69
N TRP A 81 5.12 15.58 -11.64
CA TRP A 81 4.81 14.36 -12.39
C TRP A 81 6.03 13.70 -13.03
N TYR A 82 6.98 14.49 -13.53
CA TYR A 82 8.21 13.98 -14.15
C TYR A 82 9.07 13.13 -13.20
N GLU A 83 9.07 13.45 -11.91
CA GLU A 83 9.81 12.72 -10.88
C GLU A 83 9.03 11.53 -10.33
N LEU A 84 7.70 11.60 -10.38
CA LEU A 84 6.79 10.55 -9.89
C LEU A 84 6.58 9.45 -10.93
N HIS A 85 6.56 9.84 -12.21
CA HIS A 85 6.53 8.92 -13.32
C HIS A 85 7.93 8.29 -13.47
N GLY A 86 7.97 6.99 -13.67
CA GLY A 86 9.20 6.24 -13.88
C GLY A 86 8.92 5.04 -14.76
N PRO A 87 9.96 4.25 -15.13
CA PRO A 87 9.71 2.93 -15.67
C PRO A 87 8.76 2.18 -14.74
N SER A 88 7.86 1.38 -15.32
CA SER A 88 6.64 0.88 -14.67
C SER A 88 6.87 0.06 -13.39
N ASP A 89 8.07 -0.45 -13.15
CA ASP A 89 8.48 -1.15 -11.92
C ASP A 89 9.03 -0.24 -10.81
N ARG A 90 9.12 1.08 -11.04
CA ARG A 90 9.78 2.04 -10.15
C ARG A 90 9.04 3.35 -9.91
N SER A 91 7.88 3.56 -10.54
CA SER A 91 7.08 4.77 -10.32
C SER A 91 6.44 4.81 -8.93
N LEU A 92 6.00 5.99 -8.48
CA LEU A 92 5.24 6.13 -7.23
C LEU A 92 4.00 5.22 -7.24
N VAL A 93 3.22 5.25 -8.33
CA VAL A 93 2.01 4.44 -8.52
C VAL A 93 2.30 2.95 -8.37
N HIS A 94 3.41 2.45 -8.93
CA HIS A 94 3.81 1.06 -8.79
C HIS A 94 3.96 0.68 -7.32
N TRP A 95 4.69 1.51 -6.56
CA TRP A 95 4.96 1.23 -5.16
C TRP A 95 3.75 1.41 -4.26
N LEU A 96 2.87 2.38 -4.53
CA LEU A 96 1.58 2.49 -3.85
C LEU A 96 0.76 1.20 -4.01
N ARG A 97 0.52 0.76 -5.25
CA ARG A 97 -0.21 -0.49 -5.52
C ARG A 97 0.45 -1.71 -4.88
N ARG A 98 1.77 -1.81 -4.99
CA ARG A 98 2.54 -2.92 -4.42
C ARG A 98 2.44 -2.96 -2.89
N LEU A 99 2.47 -1.81 -2.22
CA LEU A 99 2.35 -1.72 -0.77
C LEU A 99 0.93 -2.04 -0.29
N VAL A 100 -0.11 -1.52 -0.97
CA VAL A 100 -1.50 -1.87 -0.69
C VAL A 100 -1.71 -3.38 -0.82
N PHE A 101 -1.24 -3.95 -1.94
CA PHE A 101 -1.33 -5.38 -2.20
C PHE A 101 -0.56 -6.20 -1.16
N ARG A 102 0.68 -5.81 -0.84
CA ARG A 102 1.52 -6.50 0.17
C ARG A 102 0.85 -6.50 1.54
N GLY A 103 0.29 -5.36 1.97
CA GLY A 103 -0.43 -5.27 3.24
C GLY A 103 -1.64 -6.21 3.28
N ALA A 104 -2.48 -6.16 2.25
CA ALA A 104 -3.66 -7.02 2.14
C ALA A 104 -3.29 -8.52 2.11
N TRP A 105 -2.19 -8.86 1.42
CA TRP A 105 -1.68 -10.22 1.38
C TRP A 105 -1.22 -10.69 2.77
N LEU A 106 -0.50 -9.85 3.51
CA LEU A 106 -0.06 -10.15 4.88
C LEU A 106 -1.25 -10.34 5.82
N ASP A 107 -2.26 -9.47 5.73
CA ASP A 107 -3.48 -9.58 6.53
C ASP A 107 -4.23 -10.88 6.23
N GLN A 108 -4.33 -11.26 4.95
CA GLN A 108 -4.90 -12.55 4.55
C GLN A 108 -4.13 -13.74 5.16
N ARG A 109 -2.80 -13.69 5.17
CA ARG A 109 -1.98 -14.74 5.80
C ARG A 109 -2.20 -14.80 7.31
N VAL A 110 -2.37 -13.66 7.97
CA VAL A 110 -2.71 -13.60 9.39
C VAL A 110 -4.10 -14.20 9.65
N MET A 111 -5.09 -13.86 8.84
CA MET A 111 -6.44 -14.43 8.94
C MET A 111 -6.48 -15.94 8.69
N GLU A 112 -5.62 -16.45 7.81
CA GLU A 112 -5.46 -17.89 7.55
C GLU A 112 -4.61 -18.61 8.63
N GLY A 113 -4.05 -17.88 9.60
CA GLY A 113 -3.19 -18.42 10.65
C GLY A 113 -1.77 -18.79 10.19
N GLU A 114 -1.39 -18.46 8.95
CA GLU A 114 -0.05 -18.70 8.41
C GLU A 114 0.98 -17.73 9.00
N LEU A 115 0.54 -16.55 9.44
CA LEU A 115 1.37 -15.52 10.08
C LEU A 115 0.74 -15.02 11.37
N GLU A 116 1.59 -14.52 12.27
CA GLU A 116 1.18 -13.80 13.47
C GLU A 116 1.85 -12.43 13.54
N ILE A 117 1.14 -11.45 14.08
CA ILE A 117 1.68 -10.11 14.32
C ILE A 117 2.46 -10.15 15.65
N VAL A 118 3.76 -9.87 15.56
CA VAL A 118 4.65 -9.86 16.72
C VAL A 118 5.20 -8.46 16.96
N PHE A 119 5.38 -8.11 18.23
CA PHE A 119 6.04 -6.86 18.62
C PHE A 119 7.53 -7.11 18.84
N ASN A 120 8.38 -6.32 18.18
CA ASN A 120 9.82 -6.32 18.39
C ASN A 120 10.19 -5.23 19.41
N GLU A 121 10.68 -5.65 20.58
CA GLU A 121 11.06 -4.75 21.67
C GLU A 121 12.33 -3.95 21.38
N ASP A 122 13.24 -4.42 20.53
CA ASP A 122 14.47 -3.70 20.21
C ASP A 122 14.22 -2.52 19.27
N THR A 123 13.29 -2.69 18.32
CA THR A 123 12.94 -1.68 17.32
C THR A 123 11.67 -0.91 17.66
N HIS A 124 10.96 -1.31 18.72
CA HIS A 124 9.62 -0.81 19.08
C HIS A 124 8.64 -0.82 17.90
N SER A 125 8.65 -1.90 17.12
CA SER A 125 7.84 -2.00 15.90
C SER A 125 7.11 -3.34 15.80
N PHE A 126 6.01 -3.34 15.05
CA PHE A 126 5.33 -4.59 14.69
C PHE A 126 5.97 -5.24 13.46
N GLY A 127 5.97 -6.57 13.45
CA GLY A 127 6.39 -7.39 12.33
C GLY A 127 5.49 -8.62 12.19
N TYR A 128 5.85 -9.49 11.25
CA TYR A 128 5.15 -10.75 11.02
C TYR A 128 6.09 -11.90 11.30
N ALA A 129 5.61 -12.93 11.97
CA ALA A 129 6.34 -14.14 12.26
C ALA A 129 5.56 -15.38 11.80
N GLN A 130 6.27 -16.48 11.57
CA GLN A 130 5.68 -17.75 11.15
C GLN A 130 5.49 -18.69 12.35
N PRO A 131 4.25 -18.92 12.84
CA PRO A 131 4.01 -19.74 14.03
C PRO A 131 4.53 -21.19 13.88
N ASP A 132 4.36 -21.76 12.69
CA ASP A 132 4.82 -23.12 12.37
C ASP A 132 6.35 -23.25 12.24
N ARG A 133 7.09 -22.14 12.33
CA ARG A 133 8.55 -22.10 12.28
C ARG A 133 9.15 -21.40 13.50
N ASP A 134 8.64 -21.75 14.68
CA ASP A 134 9.16 -21.22 15.95
C ASP A 134 9.18 -19.68 15.99
N PHE A 135 8.14 -19.07 15.42
CA PHE A 135 8.00 -17.61 15.31
C PHE A 135 9.17 -16.92 14.58
N GLU A 136 9.77 -17.59 13.60
CA GLU A 136 10.77 -16.98 12.71
C GLU A 136 10.20 -15.70 12.06
N PRO A 137 10.84 -14.53 12.27
CA PRO A 137 10.39 -13.27 11.69
C PRO A 137 10.53 -13.25 10.17
N ILE A 138 9.56 -12.66 9.48
CA ILE A 138 9.62 -12.42 8.05
C ILE A 138 10.31 -11.09 7.76
N GLU A 139 11.33 -11.15 6.91
CA GLU A 139 11.94 -9.95 6.34
C GLU A 139 11.17 -9.50 5.09
N LEU A 140 10.58 -8.31 5.16
CA LEU A 140 9.91 -7.69 4.02
C LEU A 140 10.93 -6.97 3.14
N SER A 141 10.76 -7.07 1.82
CA SER A 141 11.61 -6.32 0.89
C SER A 141 11.55 -4.81 1.19
N PRO A 142 12.69 -4.10 1.17
CA PRO A 142 12.72 -2.68 1.44
C PRO A 142 11.96 -1.89 0.38
N GLU A 143 11.38 -0.77 0.78
CA GLU A 143 10.75 0.20 -0.12
C GLU A 143 11.70 1.36 -0.46
N PRO A 144 11.56 2.01 -1.63
CA PRO A 144 12.27 3.24 -1.94
C PRO A 144 11.67 4.42 -1.17
N SER A 145 12.30 5.59 -1.31
CA SER A 145 11.90 6.82 -0.64
C SER A 145 11.59 7.93 -1.64
N TRP A 146 10.47 8.61 -1.42
CA TRP A 146 9.98 9.76 -2.19
C TRP A 146 10.16 11.08 -1.44
N LYS A 147 10.90 11.09 -0.32
CA LYS A 147 11.12 12.27 0.52
C LYS A 147 11.68 13.51 -0.21
N ARG A 148 12.34 13.30 -1.35
CA ARG A 148 12.87 14.38 -2.20
C ARG A 148 11.76 15.24 -2.80
N VAL A 149 10.64 14.59 -3.17
CA VAL A 149 9.46 15.20 -3.82
C VAL A 149 8.23 15.09 -2.93
N ALA A 150 8.44 14.94 -1.62
CA ALA A 150 7.34 14.83 -0.66
C ALA A 150 6.45 16.07 -0.74
N TYR A 151 5.15 15.83 -0.73
CA TYR A 151 4.17 16.87 -0.50
C TYR A 151 4.26 17.33 0.96
N ARG A 152 4.44 18.63 1.14
CA ARG A 152 4.50 19.27 2.46
C ARG A 152 3.53 20.43 2.48
N ARG A 153 2.62 20.42 3.45
CA ARG A 153 1.73 21.54 3.75
C ARG A 153 2.49 22.71 4.38
#